data_AF-A0A355SGW8-F1
#
_entry.id   AF-A0A355SGW8-F1
#
_cell.length_a   1.000
_cell.length_b   1.000
_cell.length_c   1.000
_cell.angle_alpha   90.00
_cell.angle_beta   90.00
_cell.angle_gamma   90.00
#
_symmetry.space_group_name_H-M   'P 1'
#
loop_
_entity.id
_entity.type
_entity.pdbx_description
1 polymer ?
#
loop_
_entity_poly.entity_id
_entity_poly.type
_entity_poly.pdbx_seq_one_letter_code
_entity_poly.pdbx_strand_id
1 'polypeptide(L)' 'DTMQYIKPDVSTICVGMAASMGAFLLAAGAKGKRLALPNAEIMIHQPLGGMQGQATDMAIQADRIIKMKKKLN' A
#
# COMPACT_ATOMS: atom_id res chain seq x y z
N ASP A 1 9.16 -2.41 -2.29
CA ASP A 1 10.63 -2.33 -2.38
C ASP A 1 11.23 -3.43 -3.26
N THR A 2 11.09 -4.72 -2.92
CA THR A 2 11.67 -5.81 -3.74
C THR A 2 11.31 -5.73 -5.22
N MET A 3 10.03 -5.48 -5.56
CA MET A 3 9.58 -5.30 -6.94
C MET A 3 10.33 -4.19 -7.70
N GLN A 4 10.85 -3.18 -7.00
CA GLN A 4 11.61 -2.06 -7.57
C GLN A 4 13.13 -2.33 -7.57
N TYR A 5 13.60 -3.18 -6.66
CA TYR A 5 15.01 -3.49 -6.50
C TYR A 5 15.52 -4.50 -7.52
N ILE A 6 14.68 -5.48 -7.89
CA ILE A 6 15.07 -6.52 -8.83
C ILE A 6 15.11 -5.99 -10.26
N LYS A 7 16.01 -6.56 -11.07
CA LYS A 7 16.17 -6.20 -12.49
C LYS A 7 14.95 -6.51 -13.38
N PRO A 8 14.23 -7.63 -13.20
CA PRO A 8 13.08 -7.95 -14.06
C PRO A 8 11.90 -7.02 -13.82
N ASP A 9 11.20 -6.67 -14.91
CA ASP A 9 9.90 -6.01 -14.80
C ASP A 9 8.89 -6.93 -14.10
N VAL A 10 8.21 -6.39 -13.09
CA VAL A 10 7.12 -7.11 -12.41
C VAL A 10 5.80 -6.74 -13.06
N SER A 11 5.14 -7.72 -13.69
CA SER A 11 3.76 -7.61 -14.15
C SER A 11 2.81 -7.89 -12.98
N THR A 12 1.82 -7.03 -12.78
CA THR A 12 0.80 -7.18 -11.73
C THR A 12 -0.57 -7.32 -12.36
N ILE A 13 -1.35 -8.30 -11.88
CA ILE A 13 -2.69 -8.59 -12.40
C ILE A 13 -3.65 -8.70 -11.23
N CYS A 14 -4.66 -7.85 -11.19
CA CYS A 14 -5.75 -7.95 -10.24
C CYS A 14 -6.83 -8.92 -10.73
N VAL A 15 -7.07 -9.97 -9.95
CA VAL A 15 -8.15 -10.94 -10.15
C VAL A 15 -9.01 -10.92 -8.88
N GLY A 16 -10.30 -10.63 -9.01
CA GLY A 16 -11.19 -10.47 -7.86
C GLY A 16 -11.01 -9.10 -7.19
N MET A 17 -10.10 -8.98 -6.23
CA MET A 17 -9.93 -7.73 -5.48
C MET A 17 -8.47 -7.44 -5.11
N ALA A 18 -8.06 -6.18 -5.28
CA ALA A 18 -6.84 -5.62 -4.72
C ALA A 18 -7.22 -4.50 -3.75
N ALA A 19 -7.29 -4.84 -2.46
CA ALA A 19 -7.70 -3.93 -1.39
C ALA A 19 -6.51 -3.51 -0.51
N SER A 20 -6.52 -2.28 -0.02
CA SER A 20 -5.50 -1.76 0.90
C SER A 20 -4.08 -1.90 0.30
N MET A 21 -3.15 -2.52 1.02
CA MET A 21 -1.81 -2.82 0.53
C MET A 21 -1.79 -3.69 -0.75
N GLY A 22 -2.85 -4.44 -1.05
CA GLY A 22 -2.99 -5.14 -2.33
C GLY A 22 -3.09 -4.17 -3.50
N ALA A 23 -3.84 -3.07 -3.38
CA ALA A 23 -3.90 -2.01 -4.39
C ALA A 23 -2.55 -1.31 -4.55
N PHE A 24 -1.85 -1.09 -3.43
CA PHE A 24 -0.51 -0.51 -3.44
C PHE A 24 0.49 -1.38 -4.23
N LEU A 25 0.50 -2.70 -3.99
CA LEU A 25 1.34 -3.64 -4.73
C LEU A 25 0.93 -3.76 -6.20
N LEU A 26 -0.37 -3.77 -6.51
CA LEU A 26 -0.87 -3.73 -7.88
C LEU A 26 -0.32 -2.51 -8.63
N ALA A 27 -0.39 -1.33 -8.01
CA ALA A 27 0.11 -0.09 -8.59
C ALA A 27 1.64 -0.06 -8.74
N ALA A 28 2.37 -0.81 -7.91
CA ALA A 28 3.83 -0.90 -7.91
C ALA A 28 4.41 -1.77 -9.06
N GLY A 29 3.57 -2.45 -9.85
CA GLY A 29 4.04 -3.15 -11.05
C GLY A 29 4.66 -2.21 -12.09
N ALA A 30 5.43 -2.76 -13.03
CA ALA A 30 6.08 -1.98 -14.09
C ALA A 30 5.03 -1.22 -14.93
N LYS A 31 5.34 0.03 -15.31
CA LYS A 31 4.44 0.87 -16.12
C LYS A 31 4.06 0.16 -17.42
N GLY A 32 2.76 0.09 -17.72
CA GLY A 32 2.23 -0.64 -18.88
C GLY A 32 2.04 -2.15 -18.67
N LYS A 33 2.46 -2.70 -17.52
CA LYS A 33 2.29 -4.12 -17.14
C LYS A 33 1.45 -4.29 -15.87
N ARG A 34 0.51 -3.36 -15.64
CA ARG A 34 -0.43 -3.37 -14.51
C ARG A 34 -1.82 -3.55 -15.06
N LEU A 35 -2.46 -4.66 -14.72
CA LEU A 35 -3.69 -5.13 -15.35
C LEU A 35 -4.74 -5.44 -14.27
N ALA A 36 -6.00 -5.32 -14.63
CA ALA A 36 -7.12 -5.76 -13.81
C ALA A 36 -8.14 -6.43 -14.73
N LEU A 37 -8.75 -7.52 -14.28
CA LEU A 37 -9.86 -8.13 -15.00
C LEU A 37 -11.10 -7.23 -14.96
N PRO A 38 -12.05 -7.37 -15.91
CA PRO A 38 -13.20 -6.47 -16.02
C PRO A 38 -14.08 -6.36 -14.77
N ASN A 39 -14.14 -7.43 -13.96
CA ASN A 39 -14.94 -7.47 -12.73
C ASN A 39 -14.08 -7.33 -11.46
N ALA A 40 -12.82 -6.89 -11.60
CA ALA A 40 -11.93 -6.74 -10.46
C ALA A 40 -12.19 -5.41 -9.74
N GLU A 41 -12.12 -5.43 -8.40
CA GLU A 41 -12.28 -4.24 -7.57
C GLU A 41 -10.94 -3.78 -6.98
N ILE A 42 -10.71 -2.48 -6.98
CA ILE A 42 -9.51 -1.86 -6.40
C ILE A 42 -9.97 -0.90 -5.31
N MET A 43 -9.54 -1.13 -4.08
CA MET A 43 -9.90 -0.32 -2.93
C MET A 43 -8.65 0.24 -2.27
N ILE A 44 -8.59 1.57 -2.17
CA ILE A 44 -7.54 2.29 -1.46
C ILE A 44 -8.12 2.93 -0.19
N HIS A 45 -7.35 2.91 0.89
CA HIS A 45 -7.66 3.65 2.10
C HIS A 45 -6.39 4.04 2.83
N GLN A 46 -6.46 5.10 3.63
CA GLN A 46 -5.36 5.51 4.50
C GLN A 46 -4.98 4.37 5.48
N PRO A 47 -3.70 4.29 5.91
CA PRO A 47 -3.29 3.28 6.89
C PRO A 47 -4.10 3.39 8.18
N LEU A 48 -4.42 2.24 8.75
CA LEU A 48 -5.09 2.12 10.03
C LEU A 48 -4.06 1.82 11.13
N GLY A 49 -4.30 2.35 12.32
CA GLY A 49 -3.47 2.09 13.49
C GLY A 49 -4.21 2.43 14.77
N GLY A 50 -3.77 1.82 15.87
CA GLY A 50 -4.22 2.10 17.22
C GLY A 50 -3.02 2.25 18.15
N MET A 51 -3.19 2.97 19.25
CA MET A 51 -2.13 3.20 20.23
C MET A 51 -2.73 3.29 21.64
N GLN A 52 -1.97 2.84 22.62
CA GLN A 52 -2.27 2.94 24.04
C GLN A 52 -0.95 2.98 24.80
N GLY A 53 -0.88 3.69 25.92
CA GLY A 53 0.34 3.77 26.74
C GLY A 53 0.51 5.15 27.36
N GLN A 54 1.75 5.48 27.73
CA GLN A 54 2.09 6.82 28.20
C GLN A 54 1.85 7.85 27.08
N ALA A 55 1.52 9.09 27.46
CA ALA A 55 1.23 10.16 26.51
C ALA A 55 2.37 10.38 25.50
N THR A 56 3.63 10.27 25.94
CA THR A 56 4.82 10.39 25.08
C THR A 56 4.86 9.29 24.01
N ASP A 57 4.61 8.03 24.38
CA ASP A 57 4.61 6.91 23.44
C ASP A 57 3.47 7.02 22.43
N MET A 58 2.29 7.46 22.90
CA MET A 58 1.15 7.73 22.02
C MET A 58 1.50 8.81 20.98
N ALA A 59 2.11 9.92 21.40
CA ALA A 59 2.54 10.96 20.47
C ALA A 59 3.51 10.43 19.41
N ILE A 60 4.49 9.60 19.81
CA ILE A 60 5.45 8.98 18.88
C ILE A 60 4.75 8.07 17.86
N GLN A 61 3.80 7.24 18.30
CA GLN A 61 3.08 6.35 17.37
C GLN A 61 2.15 7.13 16.44
N ALA A 62 1.48 8.17 16.94
CA ALA A 62 0.66 9.06 16.13
C ALA A 62 1.48 9.71 15.00
N ASP A 63 2.65 10.28 15.34
CA ASP A 63 3.56 10.87 14.38
C ASP A 63 4.04 9.85 13.34
N ARG A 64 4.30 8.61 13.74
CA ARG A 64 4.70 7.53 12.82
C ARG A 64 3.58 7.20 11.84
N ILE A 65 2.33 7.09 12.29
CA ILE A 65 1.17 6.84 11.41
C ILE A 65 0.99 8.00 10.42
N ILE A 66 1.13 9.24 10.87
CA ILE A 66 1.06 10.43 10.00
C ILE A 66 2.16 10.38 8.93
N LYS A 67 3.40 10.06 9.31
CA LYS A 67 4.52 9.90 8.36
C LYS A 67 4.25 8.77 7.36
N MET A 68 3.71 7.64 7.83
CA MET A 68 3.37 6.50 6.97
C MET A 68 2.26 6.86 5.97
N LYS A 69 1.21 7.54 6.42
CA LYS A 69 0.14 8.05 5.54
C LYS A 69 0.69 8.96 4.44
N LYS A 70 1.62 9.87 4.79
CA LYS A 70 2.27 10.75 3.80
C LYS A 70 3.17 10.00 2.81
N LYS A 71 3.76 8.87 3.22
CA LYS A 71 4.63 8.06 2.35
C LYS A 71 3.84 7.18 1.36
N LEU A 72 2.62 6.78 1.73
CA LEU A 72 1.77 5.88 0.94
C LEU A 72 0.83 6.60 -0.02
N ASN A 73 0.58 7.90 0.18
CA ASN A 73 -0.21 8.77 -0.71
C ASN A 73 0.69 9.54 -1.68
#